data_AF-A0A1M6XNV2-F1
#
_entry.id   AF-A0A1M6XNV2-F1
#
_cell.length_a   1.000
_cell.length_b   1.000
_cell.length_c   1.000
_cell.angle_alpha   90.00
_cell.angle_beta   90.00
_cell.angle_gamma   90.00
#
_symmetry.space_group_name_H-M   'P 1'
#
loop_
_entity.id
_entity.type
_entity.pdbx_description
1 polymer ?
#
loop_
_entity_poly.entity_id
_entity_poly.type
_entity_poly.pdbx_seq_one_letter_code
_entity_poly.pdbx_strand_id
1 'polypeptide(L)'
;MLEDYRQDYSNIYSWLSWGGLILPQVVRNKDGSLMGFIRYGNSSEKTVERLHLNFPKGWSIWLDQHHFLGDDSNTICLSWNPIHKNRNSPADNLYEGVGSGEEDEAEYFRKVLQSLGTQTASCRACSHVLELEEVLSYLKSTLHMQACELAIPKIPLYLDAVLSRDMAFKVYSPDCPDKNRLTIRDREIVVACIKENLSQKTCPR
;
A
#
# COMPACT_ATOMS: atom_id res chain seq x y z
N MET A 1 -5.61 -26.96 -7.47
CA MET A 1 -6.03 -25.73 -6.79
C MET A 1 -6.10 -26.10 -5.33
N LEU A 2 -5.20 -25.58 -4.48
CA LEU A 2 -5.22 -25.89 -3.05
C LEU A 2 -6.58 -25.42 -2.48
N GLU A 3 -7.25 -26.30 -1.73
CA GLU A 3 -8.57 -26.03 -1.13
C GLU A 3 -8.57 -24.79 -0.22
N ASP A 4 -7.40 -24.39 0.27
CA ASP A 4 -7.15 -23.23 1.15
C ASP A 4 -7.41 -21.85 0.49
N TYR A 5 -7.65 -21.79 -0.83
CA TYR A 5 -7.95 -20.54 -1.56
C TYR A 5 -9.40 -20.46 -2.05
N ARG A 6 -10.33 -21.22 -1.48
CA ARG A 6 -11.76 -20.91 -1.65
C ARG A 6 -12.00 -19.49 -1.11
N GLN A 7 -12.44 -18.59 -1.98
CA GLN A 7 -12.75 -17.20 -1.62
C GLN A 7 -13.89 -17.18 -0.61
N ASP A 8 -13.51 -17.09 0.67
CA ASP A 8 -14.42 -16.78 1.73
C ASP A 8 -14.45 -15.26 1.88
N TYR A 9 -15.43 -14.62 1.25
CA TYR A 9 -15.64 -13.18 1.30
C TYR A 9 -15.99 -12.66 2.69
N SER A 10 -16.27 -13.54 3.65
CA SER A 10 -16.50 -13.15 5.04
C SER A 10 -15.19 -12.85 5.80
N ASN A 11 -14.04 -13.31 5.29
CA ASN A 11 -12.76 -13.10 5.94
C ASN A 11 -11.93 -12.01 5.27
N ILE A 12 -11.29 -11.15 6.08
CA ILE A 12 -10.51 -10.03 5.55
C ILE A 12 -9.29 -10.44 4.71
N TYR A 13 -8.63 -11.56 5.02
CA TYR A 13 -7.45 -11.98 4.25
C TYR A 13 -7.79 -12.22 2.76
N SER A 14 -9.05 -12.57 2.43
CA SER A 14 -9.53 -12.68 1.05
C SER A 14 -9.54 -11.35 0.30
N TRP A 15 -9.61 -10.23 1.03
CA TRP A 15 -9.66 -8.87 0.51
C TRP A 15 -8.31 -8.16 0.54
N LEU A 16 -7.35 -8.64 1.35
CA LEU A 16 -5.99 -8.09 1.39
C LEU A 16 -5.23 -8.45 0.11
N SER A 17 -4.77 -7.42 -0.60
CA SER A 17 -3.92 -7.57 -1.79
C SER A 17 -2.50 -7.99 -1.45
N TRP A 18 -2.04 -7.79 -0.22
CA TRP A 18 -0.66 -8.03 0.19
C TRP A 18 -0.37 -9.52 0.35
N GLY A 19 0.58 -10.04 -0.42
CA GLY A 19 0.96 -11.46 -0.42
C GLY A 19 2.12 -11.76 0.52
N GLY A 20 3.17 -10.94 0.52
CA GLY A 20 4.32 -11.12 1.40
C GLY A 20 5.44 -10.11 1.19
N LEU A 21 6.28 -9.94 2.22
CA LEU A 21 7.57 -9.24 2.09
C LEU A 21 8.56 -10.18 1.39
N ILE A 22 9.02 -9.80 0.20
CA ILE A 22 10.00 -10.57 -0.58
C ILE A 22 11.41 -9.99 -0.49
N LEU A 23 11.52 -8.72 -0.12
CA LEU A 23 12.72 -8.01 0.29
C LEU A 23 12.35 -7.14 1.50
N PRO A 24 13.31 -6.64 2.30
CA PRO A 24 13.03 -5.81 3.47
C PRO A 24 12.09 -4.63 3.18
N GLN A 25 12.19 -4.02 1.99
CA GLN A 25 11.40 -2.84 1.61
C GLN A 25 10.24 -3.15 0.64
N VAL A 26 10.12 -4.40 0.17
CA VAL A 26 9.27 -4.74 -0.98
C VAL A 26 8.23 -5.79 -0.61
N VAL A 27 6.97 -5.38 -0.70
CA VAL A 27 5.80 -6.24 -0.61
C VAL A 27 5.43 -6.71 -2.00
N ARG A 28 5.31 -8.01 -2.20
CA ARG A 28 4.65 -8.60 -3.37
C ARG A 28 3.18 -8.78 -3.07
N ASN A 29 2.33 -8.19 -3.90
CA ASN A 29 0.89 -8.40 -3.88
C ASN A 29 0.51 -9.74 -4.53
N LYS A 30 -0.69 -10.22 -4.22
CA LYS A 30 -1.24 -11.49 -4.73
C LYS A 30 -1.42 -11.51 -6.25
N ASP A 31 -1.52 -10.35 -6.88
CA ASP A 31 -1.57 -10.19 -8.34
C ASP A 31 -0.19 -10.14 -9.00
N GLY A 32 0.90 -10.20 -8.21
CA GLY A 32 2.28 -10.12 -8.68
C GLY A 32 2.85 -8.70 -8.71
N SER A 33 2.03 -7.66 -8.48
CA SER A 33 2.54 -6.29 -8.37
C SER A 33 3.43 -6.12 -7.13
N LEU A 34 4.34 -5.16 -7.20
CA LEU A 34 5.31 -4.84 -6.16
C LEU A 34 4.96 -3.51 -5.52
N MET A 35 5.16 -3.40 -4.21
CA MET A 35 4.77 -2.25 -3.43
C MET A 35 5.82 -1.90 -2.39
N GLY A 36 6.00 -0.61 -2.12
CA GLY A 36 6.95 -0.08 -1.16
C GLY A 36 6.56 1.32 -0.69
N PHE A 37 7.21 1.77 0.37
CA PHE A 37 6.75 2.92 1.15
C PHE A 37 7.92 3.83 1.52
N ILE A 38 7.69 5.14 1.44
CA ILE A 38 8.66 6.16 1.85
C ILE A 38 7.99 7.07 2.87
N ARG A 39 8.46 7.05 4.10
CA ARG A 39 8.06 8.02 5.12
C ARG A 39 8.73 9.35 4.80
N TYR A 40 8.01 10.46 4.92
CA TYR A 40 8.57 11.79 4.74
C TYR A 40 8.12 12.78 5.81
N GLY A 41 9.06 13.65 6.21
CA GLY A 41 8.79 14.72 7.16
C GLY A 41 8.32 16.01 6.47
N ASN A 42 8.26 17.08 7.26
CA ASN A 42 7.88 18.39 6.74
C ASN A 42 8.89 18.91 5.70
N SER A 43 8.41 19.82 4.84
CA SER A 43 9.28 20.45 3.82
C SER A 43 10.47 21.11 4.50
N SER A 44 11.68 20.87 3.98
CA SER A 44 12.77 21.81 4.24
C SER A 44 12.48 23.09 3.45
N GLU A 45 12.89 24.25 3.96
CA GLU A 45 12.68 25.56 3.32
C GLU A 45 13.44 25.73 1.98
N LYS A 46 14.15 24.69 1.51
CA LYS A 46 14.87 24.71 0.24
C LYS A 46 13.91 24.60 -0.94
N THR A 47 14.20 25.38 -1.99
CA THR A 47 13.55 25.32 -3.30
C THR A 47 13.41 23.87 -3.75
N VAL A 48 12.16 23.41 -3.88
CA VAL A 48 11.85 22.03 -4.26
C VAL A 48 12.27 21.84 -5.72
N GLU A 49 13.38 21.15 -5.96
CA GLU A 49 13.60 20.53 -7.27
C GLU A 49 12.41 19.60 -7.52
N ARG A 50 11.71 19.80 -8.64
CA ARG A 50 10.58 18.95 -9.01
C ARG A 50 11.11 17.53 -9.21
N LEU A 51 10.57 16.58 -8.44
CA LEU A 51 10.74 15.15 -8.68
C LEU A 51 10.32 14.85 -10.12
N HIS A 52 11.29 14.56 -10.98
CA HIS A 52 11.01 14.14 -12.35
C HIS A 52 10.75 12.63 -12.34
N LEU A 53 9.47 12.28 -12.37
CA LEU A 53 9.01 10.91 -12.37
C LEU A 53 8.45 10.59 -13.75
N ASN A 54 9.31 10.17 -14.68
CA ASN A 54 8.87 9.67 -15.99
C ASN A 54 8.40 8.21 -15.88
N PHE A 55 7.43 7.94 -14.99
CA PHE A 55 7.02 6.57 -14.73
C PHE A 55 6.32 5.98 -15.95
N PRO A 56 6.82 4.85 -16.50
CA PRO A 56 6.16 4.17 -17.60
C PRO A 56 4.83 3.54 -17.13
N LYS A 57 4.19 2.79 -18.04
CA LYS A 57 2.95 2.08 -17.72
C LYS A 57 3.13 1.15 -16.50
N GLY A 58 2.06 0.97 -15.74
CA GLY A 58 2.02 0.01 -14.62
C GLY A 58 2.50 0.56 -13.28
N TRP A 59 2.94 1.82 -13.20
CA TRP A 59 3.26 2.48 -11.94
C TRP A 59 2.05 3.21 -11.37
N SER A 60 1.93 3.20 -10.05
CA SER A 60 0.99 4.00 -9.28
C SER A 60 1.68 4.60 -8.06
N ILE A 61 1.32 5.84 -7.75
CA ILE A 61 1.83 6.59 -6.62
C ILE A 61 0.67 7.28 -5.94
N TRP A 62 0.63 7.23 -4.62
CA TRP A 62 -0.30 8.04 -3.83
C TRP A 62 0.35 8.47 -2.54
N LEU A 63 -0.24 9.50 -1.93
CA LEU A 63 0.15 10.01 -0.63
C LEU A 63 -0.86 9.49 0.37
N ASP A 64 -0.36 8.87 1.43
CA ASP A 64 -1.16 8.41 2.55
C ASP A 64 -0.75 9.16 3.81
N GLN A 65 -1.74 9.62 4.57
CA GLN A 65 -1.53 10.39 5.78
C GLN A 65 -2.23 9.71 6.93
N HIS A 66 -1.44 9.23 7.88
CA HIS A 66 -1.95 8.70 9.13
C HIS A 66 -2.11 9.84 10.13
N HIS A 67 -3.35 9.99 10.63
CA HIS A 67 -3.73 10.91 11.69
C HIS A 67 -4.34 10.13 12.83
N PHE A 68 -3.50 9.40 13.55
CA PHE A 68 -3.89 8.58 14.68
C PHE A 68 -3.32 9.16 15.98
N LEU A 69 -3.93 8.80 17.11
CA LEU A 69 -3.33 9.11 18.40
C LEU A 69 -1.96 8.40 18.49
N GLY A 70 -0.88 9.18 18.50
CA GLY A 70 0.49 8.67 18.53
C GLY A 70 1.18 8.47 17.17
N ASP A 71 0.50 8.72 16.04
CA ASP A 71 1.09 8.67 14.70
C ASP A 71 0.48 9.79 13.83
N ASP A 72 1.25 10.84 13.58
CA ASP A 72 0.96 11.90 12.60
C ASP A 72 2.05 11.84 11.53
N SER A 73 1.80 11.05 10.50
CA SER A 73 2.83 10.72 9.52
C SER A 73 2.34 10.74 8.09
N ASN A 74 3.28 11.06 7.20
CA ASN A 74 3.04 11.13 5.78
C ASN A 74 3.90 10.10 5.05
N THR A 75 3.26 9.29 4.21
CA THR A 75 3.89 8.19 3.49
C THR A 75 3.60 8.31 2.01
N ILE A 76 4.65 8.30 1.18
CA ILE A 76 4.53 8.07 -0.26
C ILE A 76 4.44 6.57 -0.44
N CYS A 77 3.35 6.12 -1.04
CA CYS A 77 3.17 4.73 -1.41
C CYS A 77 3.44 4.57 -2.89
N LEU A 78 4.28 3.60 -3.23
CA LEU A 78 4.65 3.28 -4.59
C LEU A 78 4.22 1.84 -4.88
N SER A 79 3.54 1.63 -6.01
CA SER A 79 3.24 0.30 -6.51
C SER A 79 3.52 0.20 -8.00
N TRP A 80 4.06 -0.93 -8.42
CA TRP A 80 4.41 -1.24 -9.80
C TRP A 80 3.93 -2.63 -10.18
N ASN A 81 3.21 -2.71 -11.29
CA ASN A 81 2.85 -3.98 -11.90
C ASN A 81 3.80 -4.29 -13.08
N PRO A 82 4.70 -5.29 -12.95
CA PRO A 82 5.54 -5.73 -14.06
C PRO A 82 4.69 -6.30 -15.20
N ILE A 83 4.96 -5.89 -16.43
CA ILE A 83 4.24 -6.35 -17.63
C ILE A 83 5.20 -7.14 -18.50
N HIS A 84 4.90 -8.42 -18.74
CA HIS A 84 5.69 -9.29 -19.59
C HIS A 84 5.00 -9.54 -20.93
N LYS A 85 5.72 -9.38 -22.05
CA LYS A 85 5.27 -9.96 -23.34
C LYS A 85 5.30 -11.49 -23.33
N ASN A 86 6.30 -12.09 -22.68
CA ASN A 86 6.49 -13.54 -22.61
C ASN A 86 6.82 -13.97 -21.18
N ARG A 87 6.43 -15.19 -20.79
CA ARG A 87 6.62 -15.72 -19.42
C ARG A 87 8.06 -15.69 -18.88
N ASN A 88 9.06 -15.70 -19.77
CA ASN A 88 10.48 -15.77 -19.41
C ASN A 88 11.27 -14.51 -19.82
N SER A 89 10.59 -13.46 -20.30
CA SER A 89 11.26 -12.19 -20.61
C SER A 89 11.24 -11.28 -19.38
N PRO A 90 12.22 -10.37 -19.21
CA PRO A 90 12.09 -9.28 -18.25
C PRO A 90 10.85 -8.44 -18.56
N ALA A 91 10.37 -7.69 -17.55
CA ALA A 91 9.29 -6.74 -17.74
C ALA A 91 9.61 -5.72 -18.84
N ASP A 92 8.62 -5.41 -19.67
CA ASP A 92 8.74 -4.45 -20.78
C ASP A 92 8.57 -2.99 -20.33
N ASN A 93 8.05 -2.77 -19.12
CA ASN A 93 7.68 -1.47 -18.57
C ASN A 93 8.61 -1.01 -17.44
N LEU A 94 9.91 -1.23 -17.61
CA LEU A 94 10.94 -0.72 -16.71
C LEU A 94 11.04 0.80 -16.83
N TYR A 95 11.08 1.48 -15.69
CA TYR A 95 11.44 2.90 -15.57
C TYR A 95 12.87 3.17 -16.05
N GLU A 96 12.96 4.01 -17.08
CA GLU A 96 14.22 4.49 -17.63
C GLU A 96 14.90 5.44 -16.62
N GLY A 97 16.20 5.24 -16.39
CA GLY A 97 16.99 6.05 -15.44
C GLY A 97 17.43 5.33 -14.16
N VAL A 98 16.98 4.09 -13.97
CA VAL A 98 17.53 3.17 -12.97
C VAL A 98 18.22 2.03 -13.71
N GLY A 99 19.47 1.72 -13.33
CA GLY A 99 20.27 0.70 -14.01
C GLY A 99 19.57 -0.65 -14.02
N SER A 100 19.12 -1.08 -15.20
CA SER A 100 18.55 -2.40 -15.45
C SER A 100 19.70 -3.39 -15.66
N GLY A 101 20.23 -3.94 -14.55
CA GLY A 101 21.18 -5.06 -14.60
C GLY A 101 20.48 -6.39 -14.90
N GLU A 102 21.18 -7.51 -14.76
CA GLU A 102 20.61 -8.88 -14.79
C GLU A 102 19.75 -9.20 -13.54
N GLU A 103 19.29 -8.18 -12.83
CA GLU A 103 18.58 -8.31 -11.56
C GLU A 103 17.12 -8.70 -11.78
N ASP A 104 16.54 -9.35 -10.77
CA ASP A 104 15.11 -9.63 -10.78
C ASP A 104 14.28 -8.36 -10.57
N GLU A 105 12.97 -8.49 -10.80
CA GLU A 105 12.02 -7.38 -10.74
C GLU A 105 11.90 -6.77 -9.34
N ALA A 106 12.10 -7.57 -8.30
CA ALA A 106 12.02 -7.11 -6.92
C ALA A 106 13.18 -6.19 -6.59
N GLU A 107 14.39 -6.59 -6.99
CA GLU A 107 15.60 -5.81 -6.83
C GLU A 107 15.57 -4.54 -7.68
N TYR A 108 15.09 -4.65 -8.92
CA TYR A 108 14.83 -3.50 -9.77
C TYR A 108 13.87 -2.49 -9.12
N PHE A 109 12.72 -2.96 -8.62
CA PHE A 109 11.76 -2.12 -7.91
C PHE A 109 12.36 -1.49 -6.66
N ARG A 110 13.15 -2.25 -5.88
CA ARG A 110 13.87 -1.75 -4.70
C ARG A 110 14.79 -0.59 -5.06
N LYS A 111 15.51 -0.65 -6.18
CA LYS A 111 16.35 0.46 -6.65
C LYS A 111 15.55 1.70 -7.03
N VAL A 112 14.41 1.54 -7.70
CA VAL A 112 13.51 2.67 -8.00
C VAL A 112 13.01 3.31 -6.70
N LEU A 113 12.58 2.49 -5.74
CA LEU A 113 12.12 2.93 -4.43
C LEU A 113 13.21 3.68 -3.66
N GLN A 114 14.45 3.17 -3.64
CA GLN A 114 15.60 3.80 -2.98
C GLN A 114 16.02 5.10 -3.67
N SER A 115 15.98 5.15 -5.01
CA SER A 115 16.23 6.38 -5.76
C SER A 115 15.20 7.46 -5.40
N LEU A 116 13.91 7.11 -5.37
CA LEU A 116 12.84 8.03 -4.98
C LEU A 116 12.97 8.45 -3.51
N GLY A 117 13.32 7.52 -2.62
CA GLY A 117 13.58 7.80 -1.21
C GLY A 117 14.71 8.81 -1.02
N THR A 118 15.81 8.66 -1.76
CA THR A 118 16.96 9.58 -1.72
C THR A 118 16.57 10.98 -2.22
N GLN A 119 15.82 11.07 -3.31
CA GLN A 119 15.30 12.35 -3.80
C GLN A 119 14.29 12.98 -2.84
N THR A 120 13.51 12.16 -2.13
CA THR A 120 12.58 12.66 -1.11
C THR A 120 13.35 13.19 0.11
N ALA A 121 14.40 12.49 0.54
CA ALA A 121 15.25 12.91 1.65
C ALA A 121 16.04 14.20 1.36
N SER A 122 16.35 14.49 0.09
CA SER A 122 17.05 15.73 -0.27
C SER A 122 16.18 16.99 -0.11
N CYS A 123 14.85 16.85 -0.19
CA CYS A 123 13.90 17.97 -0.06
C CYS A 123 13.09 17.95 1.24
N ARG A 124 12.94 16.80 1.89
CA ARG A 124 12.17 16.60 3.12
C ARG A 124 12.99 15.91 4.19
N ALA A 125 13.16 16.58 5.32
CA ALA A 125 13.92 16.06 6.45
C ALA A 125 13.28 14.77 7.00
N CYS A 126 14.11 13.91 7.57
CA CYS A 126 13.71 12.62 8.17
C CYS A 126 13.02 11.64 7.20
N SER A 127 13.11 11.86 5.90
CA SER A 127 12.52 10.94 4.93
C SER A 127 13.38 9.70 4.74
N HIS A 128 12.76 8.53 4.65
CA HIS A 128 13.43 7.25 4.47
C HIS A 128 12.48 6.21 3.87
N VAL A 129 13.04 5.20 3.21
CA VAL A 129 12.30 4.02 2.75
C VAL A 129 12.01 3.15 3.96
N LEU A 130 10.76 2.70 4.11
CA LEU A 130 10.38 1.79 5.21
C LEU A 130 10.95 0.39 4.98
N GLU A 131 11.42 -0.25 6.05
CA GLU A 131 11.94 -1.61 5.99
C GLU A 131 11.32 -2.53 7.05
N LEU A 132 11.16 -3.81 6.73
CA LEU A 132 10.79 -4.89 7.66
C LEU A 132 9.60 -4.52 8.57
N GLU A 133 9.87 -4.32 9.86
CA GLU A 133 8.89 -4.01 10.89
C GLU A 133 8.16 -2.69 10.65
N GLU A 134 8.81 -1.72 10.00
CA GLU A 134 8.16 -0.45 9.63
C GLU A 134 7.11 -0.66 8.54
N VAL A 135 7.40 -1.52 7.56
CA VAL A 135 6.41 -1.91 6.55
C VAL A 135 5.25 -2.64 7.21
N LEU A 136 5.54 -3.62 8.07
CA LEU A 136 4.53 -4.37 8.80
C LEU A 136 3.65 -3.48 9.67
N SER A 137 4.26 -2.55 10.41
CA SER A 137 3.60 -1.60 11.29
C SER A 137 2.76 -0.61 10.49
N TYR A 138 3.25 -0.11 9.36
CA TYR A 138 2.50 0.73 8.44
C TYR A 138 1.23 0.01 7.94
N LEU A 139 1.40 -1.17 7.33
CA LEU A 139 0.28 -1.96 6.79
C LEU A 139 -0.76 -2.30 7.87
N LYS A 140 -0.30 -2.71 9.05
CA LYS A 140 -1.18 -3.00 10.19
C LYS A 140 -1.91 -1.75 10.67
N SER A 141 -1.22 -0.62 10.75
CA SER A 141 -1.83 0.65 11.16
C SER A 141 -2.91 1.09 10.18
N THR A 142 -2.68 0.94 8.88
CA THR A 142 -3.67 1.21 7.83
C THR A 142 -4.90 0.32 8.00
N LEU A 143 -4.73 -0.98 8.23
CA LEU A 143 -5.85 -1.90 8.44
C LEU A 143 -6.63 -1.63 9.72
N HIS A 144 -5.93 -1.40 10.82
CA HIS A 144 -6.56 -1.20 12.12
C HIS A 144 -7.05 0.23 12.35
N MET A 145 -6.73 1.16 11.44
CA MET A 145 -7.05 2.60 11.51
C MET A 145 -6.64 3.23 12.85
N GLN A 146 -5.45 2.86 13.31
CA GLN A 146 -4.81 3.34 14.53
C GLN A 146 -3.31 3.04 14.46
N ALA A 147 -2.51 3.76 15.25
CA ALA A 147 -1.10 3.42 15.41
C ALA A 147 -0.94 1.98 15.93
N CYS A 148 -0.21 1.16 15.18
CA CYS A 148 0.11 -0.22 15.52
C CYS A 148 1.57 -0.49 15.26
N GLU A 149 2.24 -1.10 16.23
CA GLU A 149 3.57 -1.66 16.04
C GLU A 149 3.47 -3.17 15.81
N LEU A 150 4.27 -3.68 14.89
CA LEU A 150 4.33 -5.09 14.55
C LEU A 150 5.78 -5.53 14.36
N ALA A 151 6.29 -6.30 15.32
CA ALA A 151 7.56 -6.98 15.18
C ALA A 151 7.47 -8.12 14.17
N ILE A 152 8.61 -8.47 13.55
CA ILE A 152 8.66 -9.63 12.65
C ILE A 152 8.31 -10.90 13.43
N PRO A 153 7.36 -11.73 12.91
CA PRO A 153 7.02 -12.97 13.58
C PRO A 153 8.20 -13.94 13.52
N LYS A 154 8.50 -14.58 14.67
CA LYS A 154 9.56 -15.60 14.77
C LYS A 154 9.31 -16.82 13.89
N ILE A 155 8.04 -17.08 13.57
CA ILE A 155 7.61 -18.19 12.72
C ILE A 155 7.13 -17.58 11.40
N PRO A 156 7.64 -18.04 10.24
CA PRO A 156 7.15 -17.61 8.94
C PRO A 156 5.65 -17.85 8.84
N LEU A 157 4.91 -16.79 8.59
CA LEU A 157 3.46 -16.80 8.41
C LEU A 157 3.11 -15.97 7.18
N TYR A 158 1.97 -16.28 6.56
CA TYR A 158 1.44 -15.45 5.48
C TYR A 158 1.15 -14.04 5.99
N LEU A 159 1.53 -13.04 5.19
CA LEU A 159 1.47 -11.64 5.59
C LEU A 159 0.04 -11.20 5.90
N ASP A 160 -0.92 -11.64 5.10
CA ASP A 160 -2.34 -11.38 5.32
C ASP A 160 -2.84 -11.98 6.64
N ALA A 161 -2.44 -13.20 7.00
CA ALA A 161 -2.79 -13.82 8.28
C ALA A 161 -2.19 -13.06 9.47
N VAL A 162 -0.94 -12.59 9.36
CA VAL A 162 -0.28 -11.79 10.41
C VAL A 162 -0.98 -10.45 10.62
N LEU A 163 -1.32 -9.77 9.52
CA LEU A 163 -1.89 -8.43 9.55
C LEU A 163 -3.38 -8.41 9.93
N SER A 164 -4.11 -9.47 9.58
CA SER A 164 -5.54 -9.62 9.90
C SER A 164 -5.82 -10.21 11.28
N ARG A 165 -4.78 -10.64 12.00
CA ARG A 165 -4.94 -11.30 13.29
C ARG A 165 -5.70 -10.40 14.27
N ASP A 166 -6.72 -10.99 14.90
CA ASP A 166 -7.57 -10.34 15.90
C ASP A 166 -8.40 -9.15 15.35
N MET A 167 -8.60 -9.09 14.02
CA MET A 167 -9.39 -8.05 13.38
C MET A 167 -10.83 -8.52 13.13
N ALA A 168 -11.79 -7.90 13.82
CA ALA A 168 -13.20 -8.09 13.51
C ALA A 168 -13.53 -7.40 12.18
N PHE A 169 -14.02 -8.18 11.21
CA PHE A 169 -14.39 -7.71 9.88
C PHE A 169 -15.78 -8.24 9.51
N LYS A 170 -16.62 -7.36 8.96
CA LYS A 170 -17.94 -7.74 8.45
C LYS A 170 -18.26 -6.97 7.18
N VAL A 171 -18.51 -7.71 6.10
CA VAL A 171 -19.11 -7.19 4.87
C VAL A 171 -20.59 -7.52 4.90
N TYR A 172 -21.42 -6.54 4.55
CA TYR A 172 -22.86 -6.74 4.45
C TYR A 172 -23.21 -7.26 3.06
N SER A 173 -24.16 -8.20 2.98
CA SER A 173 -24.53 -8.86 1.73
C SER A 173 -24.90 -7.83 0.64
N PRO A 174 -24.51 -8.05 -0.63
CA PRO A 174 -24.89 -7.16 -1.74
C PRO A 174 -26.41 -7.00 -1.91
N ASP A 175 -27.19 -7.95 -1.39
CA ASP A 175 -28.66 -7.96 -1.47
C ASP A 175 -29.35 -7.24 -0.32
N CYS A 176 -28.61 -6.65 0.64
CA CYS A 176 -29.19 -5.89 1.74
C CYS A 176 -29.09 -4.37 1.52
N PRO A 177 -29.94 -3.57 2.19
CA PRO A 177 -29.87 -2.10 2.14
C PRO A 177 -28.49 -1.55 2.56
N ASP A 178 -27.77 -2.32 3.37
CA ASP A 178 -26.47 -1.99 3.94
C ASP A 178 -25.27 -2.42 3.08
N LYS A 179 -25.48 -2.80 1.81
CA LYS A 179 -24.43 -3.30 0.89
C LYS A 179 -23.18 -2.43 0.73
N ASN A 180 -23.28 -1.14 1.05
CA ASN A 180 -22.16 -0.19 1.00
C ASN A 180 -21.50 0.04 2.37
N ARG A 181 -21.92 -0.69 3.40
CA ARG A 181 -21.39 -0.62 4.75
C ARG A 181 -20.40 -1.77 4.93
N LEU A 182 -19.34 -1.51 5.68
CA LEU A 182 -18.47 -2.55 6.22
C LEU A 182 -18.08 -2.15 7.64
N THR A 183 -17.81 -3.13 8.49
CA THR A 183 -17.36 -2.87 9.85
C THR A 183 -15.93 -3.39 10.02
N ILE A 184 -15.05 -2.54 10.53
CA ILE A 184 -13.69 -2.89 10.97
C ILE A 184 -13.59 -2.55 12.45
N ARG A 185 -13.41 -3.56 13.32
CA ARG A 185 -13.25 -3.39 14.77
C ARG A 185 -14.34 -2.48 15.39
N ASP A 186 -15.59 -2.78 15.07
CA ASP A 186 -16.79 -2.03 15.50
C ASP A 186 -16.91 -0.61 14.94
N ARG A 187 -15.94 -0.15 14.12
CA ARG A 187 -16.08 1.08 13.35
C ARG A 187 -16.81 0.81 12.06
N GLU A 188 -17.87 1.57 11.85
CA GLU A 188 -18.62 1.54 10.62
C GLU A 188 -17.93 2.39 9.55
N ILE A 189 -17.70 1.78 8.38
CA ILE A 189 -17.19 2.44 7.19
C ILE A 189 -18.28 2.37 6.14
N VAL A 190 -18.73 3.54 5.68
CA VAL A 190 -19.74 3.66 4.64
C VAL A 190 -19.07 4.13 3.36
N VAL A 191 -19.10 3.27 2.34
CA VAL A 191 -18.59 3.57 1.00
C VAL A 191 -19.68 4.34 0.25
N ALA A 192 -19.58 5.66 0.24
CA ALA A 192 -20.51 6.53 -0.49
C ALA A 192 -19.92 6.96 -1.84
N CYS A 193 -20.72 6.93 -2.90
CA CYS A 193 -20.34 7.58 -4.16
C CYS A 193 -20.46 9.10 -4.00
N ILE A 194 -19.37 9.84 -4.23
CA ILE A 194 -19.33 11.30 -4.08
C ILE A 194 -20.39 12.01 -4.95
N LYS A 195 -20.80 11.40 -6.07
CA LYS A 195 -21.85 11.96 -6.94
C LYS A 195 -23.22 12.07 -6.25
N GLU A 196 -23.53 11.22 -5.28
CA GLU A 196 -24.84 11.21 -4.60
C GLU A 196 -24.93 12.28 -3.50
N ASN A 197 -23.81 12.65 -2.87
CA ASN A 197 -23.79 13.66 -1.79
C ASN A 197 -23.81 15.11 -2.28
N LEU A 198 -23.49 15.37 -3.55
CA LEU A 198 -23.55 16.72 -4.14
C LEU A 198 -24.97 17.13 -4.57
N SER A 199 -25.88 16.17 -4.74
CA SER A 199 -27.27 16.44 -5.13
C SER A 199 -28.20 16.72 -3.93
N GLN A 200 -27.75 16.48 -2.69
CA GLN A 200 -28.54 16.74 -1.49
C GLN A 200 -28.28 18.11 -0.83
N LYS A 201 -27.38 18.94 -1.38
CA LYS A 201 -27.23 20.34 -0.95
C LYS A 201 -28.08 21.28 -1.83
N THR A 202 -29.39 21.16 -1.75
CA THR A 202 -30.29 22.28 -2.11
C THR A 202 -30.57 23.10 -0.85
N CYS A 203 -30.11 24.35 -0.86
CA CYS A 203 -30.27 25.35 0.21
C CYS A 203 -31.71 25.44 0.74
N PRO A 204 -31.91 25.66 2.05
CA PRO A 204 -33.20 26.11 2.56
C PRO A 204 -33.48 27.54 2.07
N ARG A 205 -34.69 27.79 1.56
CA ARG A 205 -35.29 29.12 1.48
C ARG A 205 -36.15 29.35 2.71
#